data_AF-A0A845QKQ2-F1
#
_entry.id   AF-A0A845QKQ2-F1
#
_cell.length_a   1.000
_cell.length_b   1.000
_cell.length_c   1.000
_cell.angle_alpha   90.00
_cell.angle_beta   90.00
_cell.angle_gamma   90.00
#
_symmetry.space_group_name_H-M   'P 1'
#
loop_
_entity.id
_entity.type
_entity.pdbx_description
1 polymer ?
#
loop_
_entity_poly.entity_id
_entity_poly.type
_entity_poly.pdbx_seq_one_letter_code
_entity_poly.pdbx_strand_id
1 'polypeptide(L)'
;MRNKTEGEKGEMSDTKDNVLTIEIPENLASYIQRLSYEVESMKGIVSLLMENNRHDASFIQTPVFKGYSKELAEATAAFELAKSELEKSFVPEKLKGHNFNWNLDFATYELTIEVLCDCGLEVLKKLND
;
A
#
# COMPACT_ATOMS: atom_id res chain seq x y z
N MET A 1 -6.95 -41.63 32.01
CA MET A 1 -5.62 -41.23 31.54
C MET A 1 -5.75 -39.84 30.93
N ARG A 2 -4.98 -38.88 31.45
CA ARG A 2 -4.91 -37.51 30.97
C ARG A 2 -4.25 -37.51 29.59
N ASN A 3 -4.73 -36.68 28.68
CA ASN A 3 -3.87 -35.93 27.78
C ASN A 3 -4.57 -34.61 27.43
N LYS A 4 -4.03 -33.54 28.02
CA LYS A 4 -4.15 -32.17 27.53
C LYS A 4 -3.30 -32.08 26.26
N THR A 5 -3.79 -31.37 25.26
CA THR A 5 -2.93 -30.62 24.34
C THR A 5 -3.55 -29.24 24.19
N GLU A 6 -2.88 -28.31 24.87
CA GLU A 6 -2.98 -26.87 24.70
C GLU A 6 -2.67 -26.48 23.27
N GLY A 7 -3.33 -25.43 22.81
CA GLY A 7 -3.18 -24.84 21.49
C GLY A 7 -3.88 -23.49 21.50
N GLU A 8 -3.51 -22.64 22.45
CA GLU A 8 -3.80 -21.21 22.43
C GLU A 8 -3.26 -20.63 21.11
N LYS A 9 -4.15 -20.07 20.30
CA LYS A 9 -3.80 -19.01 19.36
C LYS A 9 -4.68 -17.83 19.71
N GLY A 10 -3.99 -16.80 20.21
CA GLY A 10 -4.55 -15.66 20.89
C GLY A 10 -5.69 -14.98 20.13
N GLU A 11 -6.70 -14.64 20.91
CA GLU A 11 -7.62 -13.57 20.62
C GLU A 11 -6.79 -12.29 20.42
N MET A 12 -6.74 -11.80 19.18
CA MET A 12 -6.16 -10.50 18.86
C MET A 12 -7.20 -9.45 19.27
N SER A 13 -6.97 -8.84 20.42
CA SER A 13 -7.85 -7.87 21.03
C SER A 13 -8.01 -6.62 20.16
N ASP A 14 -9.27 -6.19 20.04
CA ASP A 14 -9.79 -4.91 19.55
C ASP A 14 -8.74 -3.77 19.49
N THR A 15 -8.25 -3.53 18.28
CA THR A 15 -7.09 -2.72 17.88
C THR A 15 -7.41 -1.22 17.79
N LYS A 16 -7.26 -0.48 18.90
CA LYS A 16 -7.09 1.00 18.86
C LYS A 16 -5.72 1.48 19.33
N ASP A 17 -5.00 0.68 20.11
CA ASP A 17 -3.76 1.12 20.77
C ASP A 17 -2.50 1.03 19.89
N ASN A 18 -2.60 0.42 18.71
CA ASN A 18 -1.50 0.26 17.75
C ASN A 18 -1.67 1.08 16.47
N VAL A 19 -2.66 1.97 16.41
CA VAL A 19 -3.01 2.73 15.21
C VAL A 19 -2.84 4.24 15.44
N LEU A 20 -2.25 4.92 14.46
CA LEU A 20 -2.23 6.38 14.35
C LEU A 20 -2.95 6.79 13.06
N THR A 21 -3.90 7.71 13.19
CA THR A 21 -4.65 8.27 12.06
C THR A 21 -4.22 9.72 11.83
N ILE A 22 -3.91 10.05 10.59
CA ILE A 22 -3.46 11.39 10.16
C ILE A 22 -4.34 11.84 9.01
N GLU A 23 -4.93 13.03 9.12
CA GLU A 23 -5.68 13.64 8.01
C GLU A 23 -4.72 14.12 6.91
N ILE A 24 -4.96 13.69 5.68
CA ILE A 24 -4.19 14.05 4.50
C ILE A 24 -4.93 15.14 3.72
N PRO A 25 -4.23 16.17 3.23
CA PRO A 25 -4.85 17.17 2.37
C PRO A 25 -5.56 16.53 1.17
N GLU A 26 -6.82 16.88 0.94
CA GLU A 26 -7.66 16.33 -0.14
C GLU A 26 -6.97 16.38 -1.50
N ASN A 27 -6.28 17.48 -1.82
CA ASN A 27 -5.57 17.62 -3.09
C ASN A 27 -4.45 16.59 -3.26
N LEU A 28 -3.74 16.26 -2.19
CA LEU A 28 -2.70 15.24 -2.19
C LEU A 28 -3.31 13.83 -2.27
N ALA A 29 -4.34 13.55 -1.47
CA ALA A 29 -5.02 12.26 -1.49
C ALA A 29 -5.65 11.97 -2.87
N SER A 30 -6.34 12.96 -3.45
CA SER A 30 -6.93 12.89 -4.80
C SER A 30 -5.87 12.73 -5.89
N TYR A 31 -4.71 13.38 -5.74
CA TYR A 31 -3.60 13.21 -6.67
C TYR A 31 -3.08 11.76 -6.67
N ILE A 32 -2.85 11.19 -5.50
CA ILE A 32 -2.40 9.81 -5.33
C ILE A 32 -3.47 8.83 -5.84
N GLN A 33 -4.75 9.08 -5.55
CA GLN A 33 -5.86 8.28 -6.05
C GLN A 33 -5.91 8.25 -7.58
N ARG A 34 -5.73 9.40 -8.22
CA ARG A 34 -5.70 9.51 -9.69
C ARG A 34 -4.58 8.64 -10.28
N LEU A 35 -3.39 8.67 -9.70
CA LEU A 35 -2.26 7.82 -10.12
C LEU A 35 -2.57 6.33 -9.93
N SER A 36 -3.21 5.97 -8.82
CA SER A 36 -3.69 4.60 -8.58
C SER A 36 -4.63 4.13 -9.69
N TYR A 37 -5.62 4.94 -10.08
CA TYR A 37 -6.54 4.60 -11.16
C TYR A 37 -5.85 4.49 -12.52
N GLU A 38 -4.85 5.33 -12.78
CA GLU A 38 -4.06 5.26 -14.01
C GLU A 38 -3.29 3.93 -14.09
N VAL A 39 -2.64 3.51 -13.00
CA VAL A 39 -1.97 2.21 -12.90
C VAL A 39 -2.95 1.06 -13.13
N GLU A 40 -4.10 1.05 -12.47
CA GLU A 40 -5.09 -0.03 -12.62
C GLU A 40 -5.69 -0.08 -14.04
N SER A 41 -5.96 1.08 -14.64
CA SER A 41 -6.39 1.16 -16.04
C SER A 41 -5.35 0.56 -16.98
N MET A 42 -4.08 0.91 -16.81
CA MET A 42 -2.98 0.40 -17.65
C MET A 42 -2.74 -1.09 -17.46
N LYS A 43 -2.83 -1.61 -16.21
CA LYS A 43 -2.80 -3.05 -15.95
C LYS A 43 -3.93 -3.78 -16.67
N GLY A 44 -5.12 -3.20 -16.70
CA GLY A 44 -6.27 -3.75 -17.44
C GLY A 44 -5.99 -3.85 -18.94
N ILE A 45 -5.43 -2.80 -19.54
CA ILE A 45 -5.06 -2.79 -20.96
C ILE A 45 -3.98 -3.84 -21.26
N VAL A 46 -2.88 -3.86 -20.49
CA VAL A 46 -1.79 -4.82 -20.70
C VAL A 46 -2.27 -6.26 -20.53
N SER A 47 -3.11 -6.52 -19.53
CA SER A 47 -3.72 -7.85 -19.30
C SER A 47 -4.59 -8.27 -20.48
N LEU A 48 -5.47 -7.39 -20.96
CA LEU A 48 -6.33 -7.65 -22.12
C LEU A 48 -5.51 -7.94 -23.39
N LEU A 49 -4.44 -7.18 -23.62
CA LEU A 49 -3.53 -7.42 -24.74
C LEU A 49 -2.86 -8.79 -24.62
N MET A 50 -2.47 -9.21 -23.41
CA MET A 50 -1.88 -10.53 -23.18
C MET A 50 -2.88 -11.66 -23.39
N GLU A 51 -4.10 -11.52 -22.89
CA GLU A 51 -5.16 -12.52 -23.04
C GLU A 51 -5.55 -12.76 -24.49
N ASN A 52 -5.69 -11.67 -25.26
CA ASN A 52 -6.04 -11.71 -26.68
C ASN A 52 -4.93 -12.33 -27.54
N ASN A 53 -3.66 -12.22 -27.10
CA ASN A 53 -2.50 -12.72 -27.83
C ASN A 53 -1.81 -13.89 -27.13
N ARG A 54 -2.52 -14.60 -26.23
CA ARG A 54 -1.93 -15.66 -25.37
C ARG A 54 -1.25 -16.81 -26.11
N HIS A 55 -1.60 -17.04 -27.37
CA HIS A 55 -1.03 -18.09 -28.22
C HIS A 55 0.11 -17.60 -29.10
N ASP A 56 0.40 -16.30 -29.10
CA ASP A 56 1.50 -15.68 -29.83
C ASP A 56 2.56 -15.17 -28.85
N ALA A 57 3.53 -16.02 -28.56
CA ALA A 57 4.66 -15.67 -27.70
C ALA A 57 5.52 -14.52 -28.26
N SER A 58 5.44 -14.22 -29.56
CA SER A 58 6.17 -13.11 -30.17
C SER A 58 5.51 -11.76 -29.94
N PHE A 59 4.23 -11.74 -29.55
CA PHE A 59 3.47 -10.52 -29.32
C PHE A 59 4.12 -9.58 -28.30
N ILE A 60 4.76 -10.11 -27.26
CA ILE A 60 5.47 -9.29 -26.25
C ILE A 60 6.64 -8.50 -26.83
N GLN A 61 7.16 -8.91 -28.00
CA GLN A 61 8.25 -8.21 -28.66
C GLN A 61 7.76 -7.09 -29.58
N THR A 62 6.46 -7.02 -29.83
CA THR A 62 5.87 -6.02 -30.72
C THR A 62 6.00 -4.61 -30.14
N PRO A 63 6.08 -3.59 -31.01
CA PRO A 63 6.06 -2.19 -30.57
C PRO A 63 4.82 -1.83 -29.75
N VAL A 64 3.68 -2.43 -30.07
CA VAL A 64 2.40 -2.18 -29.36
C VAL A 64 2.49 -2.63 -27.91
N PHE A 65 2.89 -3.89 -27.66
CA PHE A 65 3.02 -4.38 -26.28
C PHE A 65 4.08 -3.60 -25.50
N LYS A 66 5.24 -3.34 -26.13
CA LYS A 66 6.31 -2.55 -25.51
C LYS A 66 5.88 -1.13 -25.16
N GLY A 67 5.05 -0.50 -26.00
CA GLY A 67 4.47 0.82 -25.73
C GLY A 67 3.64 0.83 -24.46
N TYR A 68 2.60 -0.01 -24.40
CA TYR A 68 1.74 -0.10 -23.21
C TYR A 68 2.47 -0.60 -21.96
N SER A 69 3.42 -1.53 -22.11
CA SER A 69 4.26 -1.98 -21.01
C SER A 69 5.13 -0.86 -20.45
N LYS A 70 5.62 0.04 -21.31
CA LYS A 70 6.38 1.21 -20.89
C LYS A 70 5.48 2.23 -20.18
N GLU A 71 4.31 2.54 -20.73
CA GLU A 71 3.34 3.45 -20.10
C GLU A 71 2.92 2.95 -18.72
N LEU A 72 2.66 1.63 -18.56
CA LEU A 72 2.38 1.03 -17.26
C LEU A 72 3.56 1.19 -16.28
N ALA A 73 4.79 1.01 -16.74
CA ALA A 73 5.97 1.19 -15.91
C ALA A 73 6.14 2.63 -15.44
N GLU A 74 5.89 3.61 -16.32
CA GLU A 74 5.94 5.04 -16.02
C GLU A 74 4.85 5.44 -15.02
N ALA A 75 3.60 5.00 -15.23
CA ALA A 75 2.49 5.23 -14.30
C ALA A 75 2.76 4.62 -12.92
N THR A 76 3.29 3.38 -12.89
CA THR A 76 3.64 2.69 -11.64
C THR A 76 4.74 3.43 -10.90
N ALA A 77 5.78 3.90 -11.60
CA ALA A 77 6.84 4.68 -11.00
C ALA A 77 6.32 5.99 -10.40
N ALA A 78 5.45 6.72 -11.12
CA ALA A 78 4.84 7.95 -10.62
C ALA A 78 4.01 7.70 -9.34
N PHE A 79 3.22 6.62 -9.32
CA PHE A 79 2.42 6.24 -8.15
C PHE A 79 3.29 5.88 -6.94
N GLU A 80 4.31 5.05 -7.11
CA GLU A 80 5.21 4.66 -6.02
C GLU A 80 6.05 5.83 -5.49
N LEU A 81 6.47 6.75 -6.38
CA LEU A 81 7.12 8.00 -5.95
C LEU A 81 6.19 8.83 -5.07
N ALA A 82 4.93 9.02 -5.48
CA ALA A 82 3.96 9.77 -4.70
C ALA A 82 3.67 9.12 -3.33
N LYS A 83 3.60 7.79 -3.27
CA LYS A 83 3.49 7.04 -2.00
C LYS A 83 4.72 7.24 -1.12
N SER A 84 5.91 7.21 -1.70
CA SER A 84 7.16 7.45 -0.95
C SER A 84 7.23 8.87 -0.40
N GLU A 85 6.78 9.87 -1.17
CA GLU A 85 6.69 11.26 -0.71
C GLU A 85 5.66 11.43 0.41
N LEU A 86 4.50 10.78 0.31
CA LEU A 86 3.49 10.73 1.37
C LEU A 86 4.10 10.14 2.65
N GLU A 87 4.73 8.96 2.56
CA GLU A 87 5.35 8.30 3.70
C GLU A 87 6.41 9.19 4.35
N LYS A 88 7.30 9.78 3.56
CA LYS A 88 8.34 10.68 4.05
C LYS A 88 7.77 11.92 4.77
N SER A 89 6.64 12.43 4.30
CA SER A 89 6.05 13.68 4.79
C SER A 89 5.16 13.48 6.01
N PHE A 90 4.44 12.36 6.08
CA PHE A 90 3.39 12.15 7.08
C PHE A 90 3.71 11.04 8.09
N VAL A 91 4.55 10.05 7.76
CA VAL A 91 4.93 9.04 8.75
C VAL A 91 5.94 9.65 9.73
N PRO A 92 5.64 9.64 11.05
CA PRO A 92 6.53 10.20 12.06
C PRO A 92 7.93 9.58 12.00
N GLU A 93 8.96 10.42 12.05
CA GLU A 93 10.36 9.94 11.99
C GLU A 93 10.71 8.96 13.10
N LYS A 94 10.08 9.10 14.27
CA LYS A 94 10.28 8.18 15.40
C LYS A 94 9.80 6.76 15.12
N LEU A 95 8.89 6.57 14.15
CA LEU A 95 8.46 5.25 13.69
C LEU A 95 9.38 4.67 12.61
N LYS A 96 10.30 5.48 12.02
CA LYS A 96 11.28 4.96 11.05
C LYS A 96 12.20 3.96 11.75
N GLY A 97 12.32 2.76 11.18
CA GLY A 97 13.07 1.64 11.77
C GLY A 97 12.23 0.68 12.61
N HIS A 98 10.95 0.98 12.82
CA HIS A 98 9.97 0.04 13.36
C HIS A 98 9.21 -0.66 12.23
N ASN A 99 8.62 -1.81 12.54
CA ASN A 99 7.75 -2.50 11.60
C ASN A 99 6.36 -1.88 11.69
N PHE A 100 5.87 -1.31 10.59
CA PHE A 100 4.54 -0.75 10.49
C PHE A 100 4.01 -0.94 9.07
N ASN A 101 2.69 -0.91 8.94
CA ASN A 101 2.00 -0.78 7.66
C ASN A 101 1.25 0.54 7.64
N TRP A 102 0.94 1.05 6.45
CA TRP A 102 0.06 2.21 6.34
C TRP A 102 -0.91 2.06 5.17
N ASN A 103 -2.08 2.67 5.32
CA ASN A 103 -3.12 2.74 4.29
C ASN A 103 -3.67 4.16 4.21
N LEU A 104 -3.75 4.70 3.00
CA LEU A 104 -4.47 5.94 2.72
C LEU A 104 -5.87 5.59 2.22
N ASP A 105 -6.89 5.95 2.98
CA ASP A 105 -8.27 5.87 2.54
C ASP A 105 -8.59 7.08 1.65
N PHE A 106 -8.87 6.85 0.38
CA PHE A 106 -9.17 7.92 -0.57
C PHE A 106 -10.58 8.50 -0.43
N ALA A 107 -11.48 7.86 0.32
CA ALA A 107 -12.83 8.37 0.58
C ALA A 107 -12.86 9.28 1.82
N THR A 108 -12.09 8.95 2.86
CA THR A 108 -12.02 9.76 4.09
C THR A 108 -10.81 10.69 4.13
N TYR A 109 -9.84 10.51 3.23
CA TYR A 109 -8.55 11.21 3.23
C TYR A 109 -7.72 10.96 4.49
N GLU A 110 -7.94 9.82 5.14
CA GLU A 110 -7.22 9.44 6.36
C GLU A 110 -6.08 8.47 6.02
N LEU A 111 -4.87 8.83 6.46
CA LEU A 111 -3.72 7.92 6.52
C LEU A 111 -3.73 7.19 7.85
N THR A 112 -3.93 5.89 7.79
CA THR A 112 -3.89 4.99 8.95
C THR A 112 -2.55 4.29 8.99
N ILE A 113 -1.79 4.46 10.06
CA ILE A 113 -0.49 3.80 10.31
C ILE A 113 -0.71 2.76 11.41
N GLU A 114 -0.50 1.49 11.08
CA GLU A 114 -0.60 0.36 12.00
C GLU A 114 0.80 -0.12 12.39
N VAL A 115 1.14 0.00 13.68
CA VAL A 115 2.42 -0.47 14.20
C VAL A 115 2.35 -1.97 14.53
N LEU A 116 3.32 -2.71 14.02
CA LEU A 116 3.37 -4.18 14.06
C LEU A 116 4.46 -4.74 14.99
N CYS A 117 5.07 -3.90 15.84
CA CYS A 117 6.06 -4.33 16.81
C CYS A 117 5.93 -3.61 18.16
N ASP A 118 6.18 -4.34 19.24
CA ASP A 118 6.05 -3.84 20.62
C ASP A 118 6.89 -2.59 20.89
N CYS A 119 8.12 -2.54 20.36
CA CYS A 119 9.00 -1.39 20.53
C CYS A 119 8.46 -0.14 19.82
N GLY A 120 7.67 -0.29 18.76
CA GLY A 120 7.01 0.82 18.07
C GLY A 120 5.75 1.30 18.80
N LEU A 121 5.04 0.43 19.52
CA LEU A 121 3.85 0.81 20.31
C LEU A 121 4.21 1.82 21.40
N GLU A 122 5.36 1.64 22.05
CA GLU A 122 5.87 2.58 23.05
C GLU A 122 6.21 3.95 22.45
N VAL A 123 6.59 3.99 21.17
CA VAL A 123 6.76 5.26 20.43
C VAL A 123 5.41 5.87 20.12
N LEU A 124 4.45 5.06 19.67
CA LEU A 124 3.11 5.49 19.31
C LEU A 124 2.37 6.13 20.49
N LYS A 125 2.43 5.52 21.67
CA LYS A 125 1.83 6.08 22.91
C LYS A 125 2.33 7.50 23.18
N LYS A 126 3.65 7.72 23.03
CA LYS A 126 4.29 9.04 23.21
C LYS A 126 3.96 10.06 22.12
N LEU A 127 3.40 9.63 20.99
CA LEU A 127 2.92 10.53 19.94
C LEU A 127 1.47 10.96 20.17
N ASN A 128 0.71 10.17 20.94
CA ASN A 128 -0.68 10.44 21.29
C ASN A 128 -0.85 11.18 22.63
N ASP A 129 0.21 11.24 23.47
CA ASP A 129 0.30 12.04 24.71
C ASP A 129 0.60 13.52 24.44
#